data_AF-A0AB73SZ23-F1
#
_entry.id   AF-A0AB73SZ23-F1
#
_cell.length_a   1.000
_cell.length_b   1.000
_cell.length_c   1.000
_cell.angle_alpha   90.00
_cell.angle_beta   90.00
_cell.angle_gamma   90.00
#
_symmetry.space_group_name_H-M   'P 1'
#
loop_
_entity.id
_entity.type
_entity.pdbx_description
1 polymer ?
#
loop_
_entity_poly.entity_id
_entity_poly.type
_entity_poly.pdbx_seq_one_letter_code
_entity_poly.pdbx_strand_id
1 'polypeptide(L)'
;MENYTYEQLLEKMTDLRGLAIAPRKGEQGGCFSSFDRRSRYDGRKDRYIDWGANEDGTGCISEEKGSYVVFDKKGPGVVWRVWSAMPGKGHIRIFIDDRREPEIDMEFRDFFEKYCDEPMPANYPGMMMTLSRGKNRFIPIPFQKRCRILLNKGWGMYYHFTYSVFPKETMLPSFDMQLMRDMRIPLAVTDRQLSSKGKYPYRMDKGERVQELKLRINPGERWKGREKVPGALTCLAVKTLPGGTDLLQLFRQTGLSIYWDREEEPSIECRLGNFYASPGGASEFRSYPVMVGPEEAAAYWYMPYRMFDIALKNNGSEPLIFKLILVQRDEEPEWIDSAMRFCCKTHTGDGTEELKKAGLPYTRFQPGGDRWPDWPVLLAKGTGRFCGMNLMVENTWKAPAEQAKSWWWGEMDEKTVDWWWGEGDEKFFVDGEKFPSTFGTGSEDYVGYAWAAEPPHAAFDSPYAVQNEVPIDGNGITSVSRFHICDNIPFQNEFQGFIEKYKGERWDERLDGVCRYECTSYYYLKDRKNGEK
;
A
#
# COMPACT_ATOMS: atom_id res chain seq x y z
N MET A 1 3.69 -14.64 -26.22
CA MET A 1 4.46 -13.37 -26.18
C MET A 1 3.44 -12.29 -25.86
N GLU A 2 3.56 -11.64 -24.72
CA GLU A 2 2.65 -10.56 -24.31
C GLU A 2 3.28 -9.23 -24.74
N ASN A 3 2.58 -8.46 -25.56
CA ASN A 3 3.00 -7.13 -25.98
C ASN A 3 2.14 -6.10 -25.25
N TYR A 4 2.78 -5.16 -24.56
CA TYR A 4 2.12 -4.01 -23.98
C TYR A 4 2.36 -2.77 -24.84
N THR A 5 1.29 -1.99 -25.07
CA THR A 5 1.41 -0.57 -25.45
C THR A 5 1.55 0.29 -24.20
N TYR A 6 1.89 1.58 -24.35
CA TYR A 6 1.98 2.47 -23.19
C TYR A 6 0.61 2.73 -22.57
N GLU A 7 -0.44 2.84 -23.38
CA GLU A 7 -1.82 2.97 -22.92
C GLU A 7 -2.26 1.77 -22.07
N GLN A 8 -1.86 0.54 -22.44
CA GLN A 8 -2.13 -0.64 -21.61
C GLN A 8 -1.34 -0.62 -20.28
N LEU A 9 -0.18 0.04 -20.22
CA LEU A 9 0.51 0.28 -18.95
C LEU A 9 -0.24 1.33 -18.11
N LEU A 10 -0.83 2.35 -18.74
CA LEU A 10 -1.68 3.33 -18.06
C LEU A 10 -2.97 2.70 -17.52
N GLU A 11 -3.58 1.77 -18.26
CA GLU A 11 -4.77 1.02 -17.81
C GLU A 11 -4.50 0.26 -16.50
N LYS A 12 -3.29 -0.31 -16.34
CA LYS A 12 -2.87 -1.00 -15.11
C LYS A 12 -2.88 -0.12 -13.85
N MET A 13 -2.83 1.21 -14.01
CA MET A 13 -2.92 2.16 -12.89
C MET A 13 -4.29 2.18 -12.22
N THR A 14 -5.30 1.64 -12.91
CA THR A 14 -6.72 1.68 -12.55
C THR A 14 -7.38 0.30 -12.60
N ASP A 15 -6.62 -0.75 -12.92
CA ASP A 15 -7.14 -2.10 -13.18
C ASP A 15 -7.19 -2.95 -11.90
N LEU A 16 -8.33 -2.92 -11.20
CA LEU A 16 -8.57 -3.77 -10.04
C LEU A 16 -8.86 -5.23 -10.43
N ARG A 17 -9.38 -5.49 -11.65
CA ARG A 17 -9.62 -6.86 -12.14
C ARG A 17 -8.31 -7.59 -12.39
N GLY A 18 -7.30 -6.89 -12.92
CA GLY A 18 -5.96 -7.41 -13.16
C GLY A 18 -5.24 -7.89 -11.90
N LEU A 19 -5.55 -7.34 -10.73
CA LEU A 19 -5.00 -7.80 -9.45
C LEU A 19 -5.42 -9.24 -9.10
N ALA A 20 -6.56 -9.70 -9.61
CA ALA A 20 -7.01 -11.08 -9.43
C ALA A 20 -6.34 -12.06 -10.41
N ILE A 21 -5.57 -11.59 -11.40
CA ILE A 21 -4.86 -12.46 -12.34
C ILE A 21 -3.56 -12.94 -11.70
N ALA A 22 -3.39 -14.26 -11.63
CA ALA A 22 -2.21 -14.88 -11.04
C ALA A 22 -0.91 -14.37 -11.71
N PRO A 23 0.12 -14.02 -10.93
CA PRO A 23 1.38 -13.54 -11.49
C PRO A 23 2.05 -14.59 -12.35
N ARG A 24 2.55 -14.17 -13.51
CA ARG A 24 3.26 -15.07 -14.41
C ARG A 24 4.60 -15.47 -13.81
N LYS A 25 5.08 -16.68 -14.13
CA LYS A 25 6.40 -17.15 -13.67
C LYS A 25 7.49 -16.16 -14.09
N GLY A 26 8.27 -15.68 -13.12
CA GLY A 26 9.33 -14.70 -13.35
C GLY A 26 8.89 -13.24 -13.27
N GLU A 27 7.60 -12.97 -13.05
CA GLU A 27 7.12 -11.65 -12.68
C GLU A 27 7.61 -11.29 -11.27
N GLN A 28 8.09 -10.06 -11.08
CA GLN A 28 8.64 -9.56 -9.82
C GLN A 28 8.16 -8.13 -9.56
N GLY A 29 8.13 -7.72 -8.29
CA GLY A 29 7.94 -6.33 -7.88
C GLY A 29 8.88 -5.98 -6.73
N GLY A 30 9.14 -4.69 -6.54
CA GLY A 30 9.95 -4.23 -5.41
C GLY A 30 10.15 -2.71 -5.36
N CYS A 31 11.07 -2.27 -4.50
CA CYS A 31 11.44 -0.86 -4.34
C CYS A 31 12.95 -0.71 -4.18
N PHE A 32 13.55 0.24 -4.89
CA PHE A 32 14.87 0.77 -4.54
C PHE A 32 14.68 2.07 -3.77
N SER A 33 15.30 2.18 -2.60
CA SER A 33 15.24 3.38 -1.78
C SER A 33 16.62 3.86 -1.34
N SER A 34 16.63 4.99 -0.65
CA SER A 34 17.79 5.56 0.03
C SER A 34 18.05 5.01 1.42
N PHE A 35 17.59 3.78 1.71
CA PHE A 35 17.77 3.16 3.04
C PHE A 35 19.22 3.11 3.50
N ASP A 36 19.42 3.05 4.81
CA ASP A 36 20.72 2.93 5.46
C ASP A 36 21.45 1.64 5.06
N ARG A 37 22.54 1.78 4.31
CA ARG A 37 23.32 0.66 3.78
C ARG A 37 24.15 -0.08 4.85
N ARG A 38 24.12 0.36 6.11
CA ARG A 38 24.61 -0.44 7.25
C ARG A 38 23.75 -1.68 7.48
N SER A 39 22.47 -1.65 7.12
CA SER A 39 21.55 -2.78 7.13
C SER A 39 21.92 -3.80 6.05
N ARG A 40 22.42 -4.97 6.46
CA ARG A 40 22.96 -6.01 5.55
C ARG A 40 22.63 -7.41 6.04
N TYR A 41 22.70 -8.37 5.12
CA TYR A 41 22.60 -9.79 5.45
C TYR A 41 23.95 -10.49 5.23
N ASP A 42 24.47 -11.15 6.26
CA ASP A 42 25.64 -12.04 6.19
C ASP A 42 25.17 -13.48 5.99
N GLY A 43 25.22 -13.92 4.73
CA GLY A 43 24.81 -15.27 4.33
C GLY A 43 25.69 -16.40 4.89
N ARG A 44 26.90 -16.12 5.41
CA ARG A 44 27.73 -17.16 6.03
C ARG A 44 27.29 -17.47 7.45
N LYS A 45 26.73 -16.48 8.14
CA LYS A 45 26.26 -16.59 9.52
C LYS A 45 24.74 -16.72 9.64
N ASP A 46 24.02 -16.65 8.52
CA ASP A 46 22.56 -16.50 8.45
C ASP A 46 22.07 -15.39 9.40
N ARG A 47 22.76 -14.24 9.34
CA ARG A 47 22.56 -13.16 10.31
C ARG A 47 22.39 -11.81 9.61
N TYR A 48 21.43 -11.04 10.09
CA TYR A 48 21.25 -9.65 9.69
C TYR A 48 22.11 -8.75 10.59
N ILE A 49 22.76 -7.77 9.97
CA ILE A 49 23.75 -6.88 10.59
C ILE A 49 23.21 -5.47 10.52
N ASP A 50 23.24 -4.78 11.66
CA ASP A 50 22.75 -3.40 11.84
C ASP A 50 21.33 -3.23 11.24
N TRP A 51 20.43 -4.19 11.49
CA TRP A 51 19.21 -4.37 10.71
C TRP A 51 18.21 -3.20 10.80
N GLY A 52 18.10 -2.58 11.98
CA GLY A 52 17.34 -1.34 12.20
C GLY A 52 18.23 -0.11 12.28
N ALA A 53 19.22 -0.02 11.39
CA ALA A 53 19.96 1.22 11.18
C ALA A 53 19.05 2.22 10.46
N ASN A 54 19.04 3.47 10.93
CA ASN A 54 18.05 4.49 10.58
C ASN A 54 18.70 5.80 10.07
N GLU A 55 19.95 5.74 9.58
CA GLU A 55 20.57 6.89 8.86
C GLU A 55 20.15 6.87 7.39
N ASP A 56 18.84 6.89 7.18
CA ASP A 56 18.23 6.86 5.84
C ASP A 56 18.40 8.19 5.10
N GLY A 57 18.00 8.18 3.83
CA GLY A 57 17.84 9.40 3.04
C GLY A 57 19.00 9.70 2.09
N THR A 58 20.14 9.00 2.21
CA THR A 58 21.29 9.17 1.29
C THR A 58 21.84 7.87 0.73
N GLY A 59 21.31 6.71 1.14
CA GLY A 59 21.75 5.41 0.66
C GLY A 59 21.68 5.31 -0.87
N CYS A 60 22.67 4.63 -1.47
CA CYS A 60 22.70 4.35 -2.90
C CYS A 60 23.33 2.98 -3.16
N ILE A 61 23.23 2.49 -4.40
CA ILE A 61 23.84 1.22 -4.83
C ILE A 61 25.36 1.38 -4.94
N SER A 62 25.80 2.48 -5.56
CA SER A 62 27.21 2.81 -5.76
C SER A 62 27.37 4.29 -6.17
N GLU A 63 28.61 4.79 -6.09
CA GLU A 63 28.97 6.12 -6.59
C GLU A 63 29.81 6.03 -7.87
N GLU A 64 29.53 6.89 -8.84
CA GLU A 64 30.23 6.94 -10.13
C GLU A 64 30.42 8.39 -10.58
N LYS A 65 31.68 8.83 -10.71
CA LYS A 65 32.06 10.16 -11.25
C LYS A 65 31.25 11.32 -10.63
N GLY A 66 31.04 11.29 -9.31
CA GLY A 66 30.28 12.32 -8.59
C GLY A 66 28.76 12.23 -8.70
N SER A 67 28.24 11.07 -9.13
CA SER A 67 26.81 10.75 -9.17
C SER A 67 26.53 9.46 -8.39
N TYR A 68 25.31 9.32 -7.90
CA TYR A 68 24.84 8.20 -7.10
C TYR A 68 23.97 7.29 -7.97
N VAL A 69 24.31 6.01 -8.09
CA VAL A 69 23.48 5.01 -8.76
C VAL A 69 22.40 4.59 -7.77
N VAL A 70 21.15 4.96 -8.05
CA VAL A 70 20.04 4.79 -7.10
C VAL A 70 19.06 3.70 -7.51
N PHE A 71 19.02 3.40 -8.80
CA PHE A 71 18.22 2.31 -9.38
C PHE A 71 19.02 1.64 -10.48
N ASP A 72 19.06 0.31 -10.48
CA ASP A 72 19.69 -0.48 -11.52
C ASP A 72 19.02 -1.84 -11.64
N LYS A 73 18.12 -1.99 -12.63
CA LYS A 73 17.33 -3.20 -12.81
C LYS A 73 17.33 -3.64 -14.28
N LYS A 74 17.55 -4.93 -14.50
CA LYS A 74 17.40 -5.58 -15.81
C LYS A 74 15.92 -5.93 -16.05
N GLY A 75 15.49 -5.79 -17.30
CA GLY A 75 14.10 -5.91 -17.76
C GLY A 75 13.91 -6.94 -18.87
N PRO A 76 12.66 -7.15 -19.34
CA PRO A 76 11.59 -6.14 -19.43
C PRO A 76 10.96 -5.75 -18.08
N GLY A 77 10.78 -4.45 -17.83
CA GLY A 77 10.14 -3.94 -16.60
C GLY A 77 9.63 -2.50 -16.72
N VAL A 78 8.99 -2.03 -15.65
CA VAL A 78 8.43 -0.68 -15.54
C VAL A 78 8.76 -0.11 -14.16
N VAL A 79 9.23 1.14 -14.11
CA VAL A 79 9.22 1.92 -12.86
C VAL A 79 7.85 2.59 -12.75
N TRP A 80 7.15 2.34 -11.66
CA TRP A 80 5.75 2.77 -11.47
C TRP A 80 5.65 4.04 -10.66
N ARG A 81 6.29 4.08 -9.49
CA ARG A 81 6.29 5.22 -8.58
C ARG A 81 7.70 5.69 -8.34
N VAL A 82 7.90 7.00 -8.45
CA VAL A 82 9.03 7.71 -7.86
C VAL A 82 8.52 8.56 -6.71
N TRP A 83 9.17 8.51 -5.56
CA TRP A 83 8.87 9.37 -4.42
C TRP A 83 10.14 10.01 -3.85
N SER A 84 10.02 11.21 -3.28
CA SER A 84 11.08 11.88 -2.51
C SER A 84 10.49 12.82 -1.46
N ALA A 85 11.10 12.86 -0.27
CA ALA A 85 10.76 13.82 0.78
C ALA A 85 11.29 15.23 0.50
N MET A 86 12.47 15.33 -0.14
CA MET A 86 13.14 16.61 -0.37
C MET A 86 13.96 16.59 -1.66
N PRO A 87 13.33 16.57 -2.85
CA PRO A 87 14.06 16.62 -4.11
C PRO A 87 14.67 18.02 -4.34
N GLY A 88 15.92 18.03 -4.77
CA GLY A 88 16.77 19.20 -4.95
C GLY A 88 17.12 19.50 -6.42
N LYS A 89 18.11 20.36 -6.62
CA LYS A 89 18.53 20.84 -7.97
C LYS A 89 19.51 19.91 -8.68
N GLY A 90 20.11 18.96 -7.97
CA GLY A 90 20.93 17.93 -8.62
C GLY A 90 20.08 17.14 -9.60
N HIS A 91 20.68 16.78 -10.73
CA HIS A 91 19.95 16.17 -11.82
C HIS A 91 19.62 14.70 -11.54
N ILE A 92 18.41 14.27 -11.93
CA ILE A 92 18.08 12.88 -12.18
C ILE A 92 18.40 12.54 -13.62
N ARG A 93 19.12 11.43 -13.84
CA ARG A 93 19.48 10.92 -15.16
C ARG A 93 19.00 9.49 -15.33
N ILE A 94 18.11 9.26 -16.28
CA ILE A 94 17.49 7.95 -16.53
C ILE A 94 17.97 7.41 -17.86
N PHE A 95 18.67 6.28 -17.81
CA PHE A 95 19.20 5.58 -18.99
C PHE A 95 18.33 4.34 -19.27
N ILE A 96 17.84 4.23 -20.50
CA ILE A 96 16.96 3.13 -20.91
C ILE A 96 17.68 2.22 -21.92
N ASP A 97 17.57 0.91 -21.74
CA ASP A 97 17.95 -0.13 -22.69
C ASP A 97 19.40 -0.07 -23.19
N ASP A 98 20.31 0.21 -22.25
CA ASP A 98 21.76 0.32 -22.47
C ASP A 98 22.16 1.44 -23.44
N ARG A 99 21.29 2.44 -23.66
CA ARG A 99 21.63 3.66 -24.39
C ARG A 99 22.71 4.45 -23.65
N ARG A 100 23.57 5.13 -24.41
CA ARG A 100 24.74 5.86 -23.88
C ARG A 100 24.37 7.19 -23.24
N GLU A 101 23.39 7.88 -23.82
CA GLU A 101 22.86 9.13 -23.30
C GLU A 101 21.58 8.85 -22.50
N PRO A 102 21.29 9.64 -21.45
CA PRO A 102 20.06 9.48 -20.69
C PRO A 102 18.85 10.00 -21.48
N GLU A 103 17.74 9.27 -21.40
CA GLU A 103 16.43 9.66 -21.95
C GLU A 103 15.81 10.83 -21.19
N ILE A 104 16.09 10.91 -19.88
CA ILE A 104 15.67 12.02 -19.02
C ILE A 104 16.91 12.53 -18.31
N ASP A 105 17.18 13.83 -18.44
CA ASP A 105 18.22 14.56 -17.72
C ASP A 105 17.67 15.93 -17.32
N MET A 106 17.31 16.09 -16.04
CA MET A 106 16.70 17.31 -15.50
C MET A 106 16.91 17.43 -14.00
N GLU A 107 16.69 18.61 -13.40
CA GLU A 107 16.70 18.76 -11.94
C GLU A 107 15.73 17.75 -11.29
N PHE A 108 16.16 17.08 -10.21
CA PHE A 108 15.31 16.07 -9.56
C PHE A 108 14.03 16.69 -8.98
N ARG A 109 14.09 17.92 -8.51
CA ARG A 109 12.90 18.70 -8.14
C ARG A 109 11.96 18.92 -9.32
N ASP A 110 12.48 19.37 -10.46
CA ASP A 110 11.68 19.60 -11.67
C ASP A 110 11.04 18.29 -12.17
N PHE A 111 11.66 17.14 -11.93
CA PHE A 111 11.07 15.83 -12.25
C PHE A 111 9.75 15.56 -11.52
N PHE A 112 9.47 16.22 -10.39
CA PHE A 112 8.16 16.13 -9.73
C PHE A 112 7.20 17.27 -10.11
N GLU A 113 7.66 18.26 -10.87
CA GLU A 113 6.89 19.46 -11.23
C GLU A 113 6.61 19.56 -12.74
N LYS A 114 7.40 18.89 -13.59
CA LYS A 114 7.34 18.92 -15.05
C LYS A 114 7.24 17.51 -15.61
N TYR A 115 6.50 17.37 -16.71
CA TYR A 115 6.26 16.06 -17.33
C TYR A 115 7.39 15.65 -18.28
N CYS A 116 7.79 16.56 -19.16
CA CYS A 116 8.82 16.36 -20.19
C CYS A 116 9.59 17.68 -20.43
N ASP A 117 9.83 18.08 -21.67
CA ASP A 117 10.54 19.31 -22.06
C ASP A 117 9.69 20.59 -21.97
N GLU A 118 8.59 20.54 -21.22
CA GLU A 118 7.66 21.66 -21.09
C GLU A 118 8.14 22.72 -20.08
N PRO A 119 7.98 24.01 -20.41
CA PRO A 119 8.34 25.08 -19.48
C PRO A 119 7.30 25.27 -18.37
N MET A 120 6.07 24.80 -18.59
CA MET A 120 4.97 24.93 -17.63
C MET A 120 4.93 23.73 -16.69
N PRO A 121 4.45 23.90 -15.44
CA PRO A 121 4.21 22.78 -14.54
C PRO A 121 3.27 21.74 -15.16
N ALA A 122 3.53 20.47 -14.88
CA ALA A 122 2.69 19.35 -15.27
C ALA A 122 1.32 19.45 -14.57
N ASN A 123 0.27 19.09 -15.28
CA ASN A 123 -1.10 19.14 -14.76
C ASN A 123 -1.73 17.74 -14.73
N TYR A 124 -1.12 16.85 -13.95
CA TYR A 124 -1.59 15.48 -13.70
C TYR A 124 -1.73 15.24 -12.18
N PRO A 125 -2.66 15.93 -11.48
CA PRO A 125 -2.74 15.93 -10.02
C PRO A 125 -3.03 14.55 -9.40
N GLY A 126 -3.63 13.60 -10.12
CA GLY A 126 -3.84 12.22 -9.68
C GLY A 126 -2.61 11.32 -9.86
N MET A 127 -1.64 11.74 -10.67
CA MET A 127 -0.38 11.01 -10.93
C MET A 127 0.86 11.68 -10.33
N MET A 128 0.83 12.99 -10.08
CA MET A 128 1.95 13.81 -9.59
C MET A 128 1.55 14.53 -8.29
N MET A 129 1.34 13.75 -7.23
CA MET A 129 0.75 14.23 -5.97
C MET A 129 1.81 14.75 -5.00
N THR A 130 1.45 15.79 -4.24
CA THR A 130 2.18 16.14 -3.00
C THR A 130 1.30 15.76 -1.81
N LEU A 131 1.67 14.72 -1.06
CA LEU A 131 0.94 14.23 0.11
C LEU A 131 1.72 14.63 1.35
N SER A 132 1.23 15.59 2.14
CA SER A 132 1.95 16.19 3.28
C SER A 132 3.47 16.31 3.03
N ARG A 133 3.85 17.22 2.12
CA ARG A 133 5.23 17.50 1.64
C ARG A 133 5.89 16.41 0.79
N GLY A 134 5.52 15.15 0.93
CA GLY A 134 6.06 14.04 0.12
C GLY A 134 5.69 14.15 -1.36
N LYS A 135 6.68 14.16 -2.25
CA LYS A 135 6.50 14.29 -3.70
C LYS A 135 6.37 12.91 -4.33
N ASN A 136 5.26 12.65 -5.01
CA ASN A 136 4.96 11.38 -5.68
C ASN A 136 4.81 11.59 -7.18
N ARG A 137 5.35 10.68 -8.00
CA ARG A 137 5.15 10.62 -9.45
C ARG A 137 4.87 9.18 -9.89
N PHE A 138 3.69 8.95 -10.47
CA PHE A 138 3.19 7.64 -10.92
C PHE A 138 3.21 7.47 -12.45
N ILE A 139 3.95 8.31 -13.17
CA ILE A 139 4.05 8.22 -14.63
C ILE A 139 4.96 7.04 -15.00
N PRO A 140 4.46 5.98 -15.69
CA PRO A 140 5.23 4.77 -15.92
C PRO A 140 6.46 4.98 -16.80
N ILE A 141 7.58 4.36 -16.42
CA ILE A 141 8.84 4.36 -17.20
C ILE A 141 9.19 2.91 -17.58
N PRO A 142 8.73 2.42 -18.76
CA PRO A 142 9.06 1.09 -19.26
C PRO A 142 10.51 0.99 -19.77
N PHE A 143 11.08 -0.20 -19.67
CA PHE A 143 12.39 -0.55 -20.20
C PHE A 143 12.42 -2.01 -20.65
N GLN A 144 12.94 -2.31 -21.83
CA GLN A 144 12.96 -3.68 -22.38
C GLN A 144 14.14 -4.52 -21.87
N LYS A 145 15.30 -3.91 -21.65
CA LYS A 145 16.57 -4.57 -21.29
C LYS A 145 17.07 -4.15 -19.92
N ARG A 146 17.10 -2.85 -19.64
CA ARG A 146 17.62 -2.30 -18.38
C ARG A 146 17.18 -0.86 -18.19
N CYS A 147 16.85 -0.49 -16.95
CA CYS A 147 16.74 0.91 -16.55
C CYS A 147 17.79 1.18 -15.48
N ARG A 148 18.50 2.29 -15.65
CA ARG A 148 19.50 2.78 -14.69
C ARG A 148 19.22 4.24 -14.38
N ILE A 149 19.13 4.57 -13.10
CA ILE A 149 18.86 5.94 -12.64
C ILE A 149 20.02 6.40 -11.78
N LEU A 150 20.57 7.55 -12.15
CA LEU A 150 21.61 8.26 -11.42
C LEU A 150 21.06 9.56 -10.86
N LEU A 151 21.46 9.91 -9.65
CA LEU A 151 21.23 11.23 -9.06
C LEU A 151 22.57 11.96 -8.93
N ASN A 152 22.68 13.18 -9.44
CA ASN A 152 23.89 13.98 -9.33
C ASN A 152 23.96 14.67 -7.96
N LYS A 153 25.17 15.09 -7.54
CA LYS A 153 25.35 15.90 -6.33
C LYS A 153 24.34 17.06 -6.25
N GLY A 154 23.75 17.25 -5.08
CA GLY A 154 22.70 18.25 -4.85
C GLY A 154 21.29 17.78 -5.16
N TRP A 155 21.09 16.47 -5.40
CA TRP A 155 19.78 15.88 -5.69
C TRP A 155 18.79 15.97 -4.53
N GLY A 156 19.25 16.15 -3.28
CA GLY A 156 18.36 16.26 -2.12
C GLY A 156 18.49 15.07 -1.16
N MET A 157 17.38 14.69 -0.53
CA MET A 157 17.31 13.58 0.42
C MET A 157 16.02 12.76 0.23
N TYR A 158 16.15 11.48 0.57
CA TYR A 158 15.10 10.45 0.52
C TYR A 158 14.58 10.18 -0.89
N TYR A 159 14.64 8.93 -1.32
CA TYR A 159 14.00 8.51 -2.57
C TYR A 159 13.46 7.10 -2.46
N HIS A 160 12.38 6.84 -3.22
CA HIS A 160 11.84 5.50 -3.46
C HIS A 160 11.54 5.35 -4.96
N PHE A 161 11.90 4.20 -5.55
CA PHE A 161 11.60 3.82 -6.92
C PHE A 161 10.94 2.44 -6.92
N THR A 162 9.61 2.38 -7.05
CA THR A 162 8.89 1.11 -7.16
C THR A 162 8.92 0.60 -8.59
N TYR A 163 8.99 -0.71 -8.76
CA TYR A 163 9.10 -1.32 -10.07
C TYR A 163 8.40 -2.67 -10.16
N SER A 164 8.11 -3.07 -11.40
CA SER A 164 7.85 -4.46 -11.75
C SER A 164 8.81 -4.93 -12.83
N VAL A 165 9.14 -6.23 -12.82
CA VAL A 165 9.82 -6.92 -13.91
C VAL A 165 8.88 -8.01 -14.42
N PHE A 166 8.75 -8.12 -15.74
CA PHE A 166 7.87 -9.08 -16.39
C PHE A 166 8.67 -10.30 -16.89
N PRO A 167 7.99 -11.41 -17.23
CA PRO A 167 8.62 -12.53 -17.94
C PRO A 167 9.41 -12.07 -19.17
N LYS A 168 10.53 -12.74 -19.45
CA LYS A 168 11.54 -12.33 -20.46
C LYS A 168 10.96 -12.16 -21.86
N GLU A 169 9.90 -12.88 -22.19
CA GLU A 169 9.18 -12.83 -23.45
C GLU A 169 8.15 -11.70 -23.55
N THR A 170 8.09 -10.81 -22.56
CA THR A 170 7.22 -9.63 -22.57
C THR A 170 7.87 -8.52 -23.38
N MET A 171 7.12 -7.93 -24.30
CA MET A 171 7.56 -6.76 -25.04
C MET A 171 6.89 -5.52 -24.47
N LEU A 172 7.70 -4.51 -24.19
CA LEU A 172 7.26 -3.22 -23.68
C LEU A 172 7.48 -2.12 -24.73
N PRO A 173 6.73 -1.01 -24.66
CA PRO A 173 6.96 0.12 -25.57
C PRO A 173 8.33 0.74 -25.30
N SER A 174 9.01 1.19 -26.35
CA SER A 174 10.25 1.97 -26.22
C SER A 174 9.97 3.28 -25.51
N PHE A 175 10.69 3.58 -24.43
CA PHE A 175 10.58 4.85 -23.74
C PHE A 175 11.56 5.87 -24.34
N ASP A 176 11.03 6.99 -24.80
CA ASP A 176 11.78 8.13 -25.33
C ASP A 176 10.96 9.42 -25.24
N MET A 177 11.59 10.55 -25.59
CA MET A 177 10.95 11.87 -25.59
C MET A 177 9.74 11.96 -26.52
N GLN A 178 9.72 11.21 -27.63
CA GLN A 178 8.61 11.25 -28.57
C GLN A 178 7.39 10.56 -27.97
N LEU A 179 7.57 9.37 -27.39
CA LEU A 179 6.52 8.70 -26.63
C LEU A 179 5.94 9.61 -25.54
N MET A 180 6.79 10.28 -24.75
CA MET A 180 6.32 11.18 -23.70
C MET A 180 5.43 12.29 -24.29
N ARG A 181 5.81 12.86 -25.43
CA ARG A 181 5.02 13.91 -26.09
C ARG A 181 3.68 13.40 -26.62
N ASP A 182 3.65 12.18 -27.16
CA ASP A 182 2.46 11.56 -27.74
C ASP A 182 1.46 11.11 -26.67
N MET A 183 1.95 10.69 -25.50
CA MET A 183 1.13 10.13 -24.43
C MET A 183 0.44 11.18 -23.52
N ARG A 184 0.55 12.47 -23.83
CA ARG A 184 -0.08 13.55 -23.04
C ARG A 184 -1.59 13.40 -22.89
N ILE A 185 -2.28 13.04 -23.98
CA ILE A 185 -3.74 12.85 -23.98
C ILE A 185 -4.10 11.57 -23.21
N PRO A 186 -3.51 10.39 -23.50
CA PRO A 186 -3.70 9.19 -22.68
C PRO A 186 -3.48 9.43 -21.18
N LEU A 187 -2.41 10.12 -20.80
CA LEU A 187 -2.14 10.48 -19.40
C LEU A 187 -3.24 11.35 -18.81
N ALA A 188 -3.72 12.36 -19.53
CA ALA A 188 -4.83 13.20 -19.06
C ALA A 188 -6.14 12.40 -18.89
N VAL A 189 -6.37 11.38 -19.73
CA VAL A 189 -7.51 10.46 -19.58
C VAL A 189 -7.36 9.64 -18.29
N THR A 190 -6.20 9.02 -18.08
CA THR A 190 -5.91 8.24 -16.87
C THR A 190 -5.95 9.10 -15.60
N ASP A 191 -5.37 10.30 -15.62
CA ASP A 191 -5.43 11.25 -14.51
C ASP A 191 -6.88 11.64 -14.15
N ARG A 192 -7.75 11.81 -15.16
CA ARG A 192 -9.17 12.09 -14.95
C ARG A 192 -9.94 10.89 -14.38
N GLN A 193 -9.55 9.67 -14.76
CA GLN A 193 -10.08 8.45 -14.14
C GLN A 193 -9.68 8.37 -12.67
N LEU A 194 -8.40 8.63 -12.36
CA LEU A 194 -7.89 8.69 -10.99
C LEU A 194 -8.54 9.79 -10.16
N SER A 195 -8.84 10.94 -10.77
CA SER A 195 -9.61 12.02 -10.15
C SER A 195 -11.06 11.64 -9.83
N SER A 196 -11.57 10.56 -10.45
CA SER A 196 -12.87 9.98 -10.13
C SER A 196 -12.83 9.01 -8.95
N LYS A 197 -11.70 8.95 -8.21
CA LYS A 197 -11.55 8.20 -6.96
C LYS A 197 -12.73 8.35 -6.01
N GLY A 198 -13.06 7.27 -5.33
CA GLY A 198 -14.23 7.15 -4.46
C GLY A 198 -15.59 7.25 -5.16
N LYS A 199 -15.61 7.16 -6.49
CA LYS A 199 -16.79 6.74 -7.24
C LYS A 199 -16.55 5.30 -7.66
N TYR A 200 -17.63 4.56 -7.84
CA TYR A 200 -17.56 3.23 -8.42
C TYR A 200 -16.77 3.32 -9.75
N PRO A 201 -15.56 2.73 -9.83
CA PRO A 201 -14.60 3.00 -10.91
C PRO A 201 -15.10 2.50 -12.26
N TYR A 202 -16.02 1.54 -12.24
CA TYR A 202 -16.82 1.15 -13.37
C TYR A 202 -18.09 2.00 -13.38
N ARG A 203 -18.35 2.80 -14.43
CA ARG A 203 -19.75 3.21 -14.67
C ARG A 203 -20.51 1.91 -14.85
N MET A 204 -21.47 1.59 -13.97
CA MET A 204 -22.23 0.32 -13.98
C MET A 204 -22.26 -0.30 -15.37
N ASP A 205 -21.40 -1.29 -15.60
CA ASP A 205 -21.23 -1.86 -16.91
C ASP A 205 -22.51 -2.61 -17.28
N LYS A 206 -22.80 -2.74 -18.58
CA LYS A 206 -23.85 -3.65 -19.04
C LYS A 206 -23.50 -5.07 -18.55
N GLY A 207 -24.24 -5.57 -17.57
CA GLY A 207 -24.07 -6.92 -17.03
C GLY A 207 -23.89 -7.02 -15.51
N GLU A 208 -23.79 -5.90 -14.80
CA GLU A 208 -23.74 -5.94 -13.33
C GLU A 208 -25.14 -6.08 -12.70
N ARG A 209 -25.22 -6.87 -11.63
CA ARG A 209 -26.39 -7.02 -10.78
C ARG A 209 -26.15 -6.35 -9.43
N VAL A 210 -27.14 -5.60 -8.96
CA VAL A 210 -27.11 -4.96 -7.64
C VAL A 210 -28.08 -5.69 -6.73
N GLN A 211 -27.58 -6.14 -5.58
CA GLN A 211 -28.39 -6.66 -4.49
C GLN A 211 -28.33 -5.70 -3.31
N GLU A 212 -29.48 -5.16 -2.92
CA GLU A 212 -29.62 -4.32 -1.73
C GLU A 212 -30.39 -5.06 -0.64
N LEU A 213 -29.81 -5.13 0.55
CA LEU A 213 -30.39 -5.81 1.70
C LEU A 213 -30.49 -4.83 2.86
N LYS A 214 -31.70 -4.62 3.37
CA LYS A 214 -31.90 -3.92 4.66
C LYS A 214 -31.72 -4.92 5.78
N LEU A 215 -30.71 -4.70 6.61
CA LEU A 215 -30.34 -5.62 7.69
C LEU A 215 -30.69 -5.01 9.04
N ARG A 216 -31.13 -5.88 9.95
CA ARG A 216 -31.16 -5.66 11.39
C ARG A 216 -30.43 -6.82 12.06
N ILE A 217 -29.37 -6.56 12.79
CA ILE A 217 -28.57 -7.59 13.48
C ILE A 217 -28.56 -7.26 14.97
N ASN A 218 -29.21 -8.08 15.80
CA ASN A 218 -29.27 -7.83 17.23
C ASN A 218 -27.91 -8.12 17.91
N PRO A 219 -27.66 -7.61 19.13
CA PRO A 219 -26.41 -7.86 19.86
C PRO A 219 -26.06 -9.35 19.96
N GLY A 220 -24.81 -9.70 19.62
CA GLY A 220 -24.32 -11.08 19.61
C GLY A 220 -24.80 -11.94 18.43
N GLU A 221 -25.78 -11.46 17.65
CA GLU A 221 -26.31 -12.17 16.48
C GLU A 221 -25.30 -12.15 15.31
N ARG A 222 -25.40 -13.19 14.46
CA ARG A 222 -24.64 -13.29 13.21
C ARG A 222 -25.61 -13.47 12.04
N TRP A 223 -25.69 -12.46 11.18
CA TRP A 223 -26.33 -12.57 9.89
C TRP A 223 -25.44 -13.35 8.91
N LYS A 224 -26.05 -14.12 8.01
CA LYS A 224 -25.35 -14.91 6.99
C LYS A 224 -26.03 -14.75 5.62
N GLY A 225 -25.23 -14.58 4.58
CA GLY A 225 -25.65 -14.58 3.18
C GLY A 225 -24.81 -15.57 2.37
N ARG A 226 -25.35 -16.02 1.24
CA ARG A 226 -24.67 -16.95 0.32
C ARG A 226 -25.02 -16.61 -1.12
N GLU A 227 -24.02 -16.62 -1.98
CA GLU A 227 -24.17 -16.63 -3.44
C GLU A 227 -23.60 -17.92 -4.01
N LYS A 228 -24.28 -18.52 -4.99
CA LYS A 228 -23.89 -19.78 -5.63
C LYS A 228 -23.68 -19.65 -7.14
N VAL A 229 -24.06 -18.52 -7.74
CA VAL A 229 -23.84 -18.25 -9.15
C VAL A 229 -22.41 -17.70 -9.30
N PRO A 230 -21.51 -18.37 -10.04
CA PRO A 230 -20.15 -17.88 -10.25
C PRO A 230 -20.12 -16.46 -10.82
N GLY A 231 -19.16 -15.66 -10.36
CA GLY A 231 -19.00 -14.29 -10.81
C GLY A 231 -17.88 -13.58 -10.07
N ALA A 232 -17.98 -12.26 -9.99
CA ALA A 232 -17.10 -11.43 -9.17
C ALA A 232 -17.91 -10.39 -8.39
N LEU A 233 -17.57 -10.20 -7.12
CA LEU A 233 -18.07 -9.11 -6.29
C LEU A 233 -17.19 -7.91 -6.61
N THR A 234 -17.77 -6.91 -7.24
CA THR A 234 -17.06 -5.73 -7.73
C THR A 234 -17.29 -4.52 -6.83
N CYS A 235 -18.33 -4.57 -5.98
CA CYS A 235 -18.54 -3.64 -4.88
C CYS A 235 -19.13 -4.37 -3.67
N LEU A 236 -18.51 -4.16 -2.51
CA LEU A 236 -19.11 -4.40 -1.21
C LEU A 236 -19.30 -3.04 -0.54
N ALA A 237 -20.55 -2.64 -0.31
CA ALA A 237 -20.86 -1.34 0.29
C ALA A 237 -21.87 -1.46 1.43
N VAL A 238 -21.78 -0.52 2.36
CA VAL A 238 -22.78 -0.29 3.40
C VAL A 238 -23.29 1.13 3.35
N LYS A 239 -24.57 1.30 3.64
CA LYS A 239 -25.21 2.61 3.72
C LYS A 239 -26.06 2.72 4.97
N THR A 240 -25.99 3.86 5.64
CA THR A 240 -26.88 4.19 6.76
C THR A 240 -28.34 4.27 6.28
N LEU A 241 -29.28 4.13 7.21
CA LEU A 241 -30.70 4.32 6.97
C LEU A 241 -31.20 5.45 7.86
N PRO A 242 -32.26 6.21 7.46
CA PRO A 242 -32.88 7.18 8.35
C PRO A 242 -33.32 6.52 9.67
N GLY A 243 -32.80 7.01 10.80
CA GLY A 243 -33.02 6.42 12.13
C GLY A 243 -32.34 5.07 12.36
N GLY A 244 -31.44 4.66 11.47
CA GLY A 244 -30.59 3.47 11.58
C GLY A 244 -29.27 3.76 12.28
N THR A 245 -28.35 2.81 12.17
CA THR A 245 -27.01 2.87 12.76
C THR A 245 -26.09 3.73 11.90
N ASP A 246 -25.32 4.62 12.53
CA ASP A 246 -24.30 5.41 11.86
C ASP A 246 -23.04 4.59 11.48
N LEU A 247 -22.22 5.11 10.57
CA LEU A 247 -21.04 4.40 10.07
C LEU A 247 -20.00 4.13 11.16
N LEU A 248 -19.79 5.06 12.09
CA LEU A 248 -18.80 4.91 13.16
C LEU A 248 -19.15 3.69 14.04
N GLN A 249 -20.41 3.58 14.44
CA GLN A 249 -20.90 2.42 15.19
C GLN A 249 -20.79 1.14 14.35
N LEU A 250 -21.18 1.15 13.08
CA LEU A 250 -21.07 -0.01 12.19
C LEU A 250 -19.62 -0.50 12.07
N PHE A 251 -18.68 0.41 11.86
CA PHE A 251 -17.26 0.10 11.66
C PHE A 251 -16.62 -0.53 12.89
N ARG A 252 -16.94 -0.01 14.08
CA ARG A 252 -16.35 -0.49 15.33
C ARG A 252 -16.98 -1.80 15.81
N GLN A 253 -18.28 -2.01 15.56
CA GLN A 253 -19.04 -3.09 16.20
C GLN A 253 -19.36 -4.28 15.27
N THR A 254 -19.18 -4.14 13.96
CA THR A 254 -19.50 -5.22 13.00
C THR A 254 -18.25 -6.03 12.65
N GLY A 255 -18.24 -7.33 12.97
CA GLY A 255 -17.28 -8.28 12.42
C GLY A 255 -17.72 -8.76 11.04
N LEU A 256 -16.80 -8.78 10.06
CA LEU A 256 -17.00 -9.29 8.70
C LEU A 256 -16.18 -10.57 8.50
N SER A 257 -16.83 -11.59 7.96
CA SER A 257 -16.15 -12.80 7.46
C SER A 257 -16.68 -13.15 6.07
N ILE A 258 -15.79 -13.43 5.12
CA ILE A 258 -16.16 -13.98 3.80
C ILE A 258 -15.30 -15.21 3.51
N TYR A 259 -15.97 -16.26 3.05
CA TYR A 259 -15.39 -17.54 2.65
C TYR A 259 -15.64 -17.74 1.16
N TRP A 260 -14.57 -17.93 0.39
CA TRP A 260 -14.67 -18.26 -1.02
C TRP A 260 -14.76 -19.76 -1.21
N ASP A 261 -15.56 -20.23 -2.17
CA ASP A 261 -15.46 -21.59 -2.75
C ASP A 261 -15.43 -22.76 -1.74
N ARG A 262 -16.14 -22.60 -0.60
CA ARG A 262 -16.17 -23.55 0.53
C ARG A 262 -14.79 -23.76 1.18
N GLU A 263 -13.95 -22.74 1.21
CA GLU A 263 -12.81 -22.67 2.12
C GLU A 263 -13.30 -22.82 3.57
N GLU A 264 -12.52 -23.53 4.39
CA GLU A 264 -12.84 -23.74 5.81
C GLU A 264 -12.52 -22.49 6.65
N GLU A 265 -11.44 -21.80 6.27
CA GLU A 265 -10.99 -20.56 6.87
C GLU A 265 -11.48 -19.36 6.06
N PRO A 266 -11.90 -18.26 6.71
CA PRO A 266 -12.30 -17.07 5.97
C PRO A 266 -11.10 -16.43 5.29
N SER A 267 -11.27 -16.02 4.03
CA SER A 267 -10.24 -15.29 3.28
C SER A 267 -10.33 -13.78 3.54
N ILE A 268 -11.52 -13.30 3.94
CA ILE A 268 -11.70 -11.97 4.56
C ILE A 268 -12.12 -12.17 6.01
N GLU A 269 -11.37 -11.63 6.96
CA GLU A 269 -11.69 -11.65 8.39
C GLU A 269 -11.16 -10.40 9.09
N CYS A 270 -12.07 -9.48 9.43
CA CYS A 270 -11.74 -8.21 10.06
C CYS A 270 -13.00 -7.51 10.61
N ARG A 271 -12.84 -6.35 11.27
CA ARG A 271 -13.99 -5.48 11.52
C ARG A 271 -14.37 -4.77 10.23
N LEU A 272 -15.62 -4.31 10.14
CA LEU A 272 -16.11 -3.63 8.95
C LEU A 272 -15.33 -2.33 8.67
N GLY A 273 -14.91 -1.60 9.72
CA GLY A 273 -14.05 -0.42 9.56
C GLY A 273 -12.69 -0.74 8.93
N ASN A 274 -12.05 -1.84 9.35
CA ASN A 274 -10.78 -2.31 8.77
C ASN A 274 -10.91 -2.63 7.27
N PHE A 275 -11.99 -3.31 6.88
CA PHE A 275 -12.25 -3.62 5.49
C PHE A 275 -12.34 -2.35 4.62
N TYR A 276 -12.92 -1.28 5.17
CA TYR A 276 -13.02 0.04 4.54
C TYR A 276 -11.87 1.00 4.90
N ALA A 277 -10.72 0.50 5.38
CA ALA A 277 -9.54 1.29 5.71
C ALA A 277 -9.82 2.47 6.68
N SER A 278 -10.81 2.32 7.56
CA SER A 278 -11.22 3.30 8.59
C SER A 278 -11.58 2.59 9.91
N PRO A 279 -10.61 1.91 10.56
CA PRO A 279 -10.85 1.15 11.79
C PRO A 279 -11.20 2.01 13.02
N GLY A 280 -10.62 3.20 13.13
CA GLY A 280 -10.93 4.20 14.16
C GLY A 280 -12.31 4.83 13.97
N GLY A 281 -12.83 4.77 12.74
CA GLY A 281 -14.20 5.15 12.40
C GLY A 281 -14.40 6.62 12.04
N ALA A 282 -13.34 7.37 11.74
CA ALA A 282 -13.46 8.78 11.39
C ALA A 282 -12.75 9.20 10.07
N SER A 283 -13.34 10.27 9.55
CA SER A 283 -13.10 11.07 8.34
C SER A 283 -13.45 10.45 7.00
N GLU A 284 -14.19 11.23 6.23
CA GLU A 284 -14.45 10.98 4.82
C GLU A 284 -13.13 10.96 4.05
N PHE A 285 -13.00 10.01 3.14
CA PHE A 285 -11.89 9.99 2.20
C PHE A 285 -12.31 9.26 0.93
N ARG A 286 -11.55 9.52 -0.14
CA ARG A 286 -11.71 8.80 -1.40
C ARG A 286 -10.38 8.30 -1.90
N SER A 287 -10.22 6.98 -1.99
CA SER A 287 -9.15 6.34 -2.74
C SER A 287 -9.72 5.59 -3.94
N TYR A 288 -8.86 4.94 -4.71
CA TYR A 288 -9.29 4.18 -5.87
C TYR A 288 -10.03 2.87 -5.49
N PRO A 289 -9.52 2.02 -4.57
CA PRO A 289 -10.24 0.79 -4.20
C PRO A 289 -11.25 0.98 -3.05
N VAL A 290 -11.19 2.07 -2.28
CA VAL A 290 -12.02 2.24 -1.08
C VAL A 290 -12.48 3.69 -0.92
N MET A 291 -13.70 3.89 -0.43
CA MET A 291 -14.17 5.20 -0.01
C MET A 291 -15.04 5.12 1.24
N VAL A 292 -15.01 6.21 2.00
CA VAL A 292 -15.90 6.47 3.12
C VAL A 292 -16.47 7.87 2.92
N GLY A 293 -17.78 7.96 2.81
CA GLY A 293 -18.54 9.22 2.78
C GLY A 293 -19.35 9.40 4.07
N PRO A 294 -20.22 10.42 4.12
CA PRO A 294 -21.00 10.73 5.32
C PRO A 294 -21.98 9.62 5.73
N GLU A 295 -22.59 8.97 4.74
CA GLU A 295 -23.68 8.00 4.94
C GLU A 295 -23.40 6.64 4.32
N GLU A 296 -22.31 6.49 3.57
CA GLU A 296 -21.97 5.26 2.86
C GLU A 296 -20.47 4.99 2.88
N ALA A 297 -20.12 3.71 2.83
CA ALA A 297 -18.76 3.25 2.62
C ALA A 297 -18.77 2.12 1.60
N ALA A 298 -17.78 2.11 0.72
CA ALA A 298 -17.70 1.16 -0.37
C ALA A 298 -16.26 0.72 -0.63
N ALA A 299 -16.10 -0.56 -0.93
CA ALA A 299 -14.86 -1.13 -1.40
C ALA A 299 -15.09 -1.72 -2.79
N TYR A 300 -14.21 -1.39 -3.72
CA TYR A 300 -14.30 -1.68 -5.15
C TYR A 300 -13.30 -2.74 -5.61
N TRP A 301 -12.65 -3.43 -4.65
CA TRP A 301 -11.80 -4.59 -4.94
C TRP A 301 -12.55 -5.60 -5.80
N TYR A 302 -11.89 -6.11 -6.84
CA TYR A 302 -12.47 -7.13 -7.71
C TYR A 302 -12.35 -8.50 -7.04
N MET A 303 -13.44 -9.15 -6.63
CA MET A 303 -13.37 -10.40 -5.86
C MET A 303 -14.04 -11.55 -6.62
N PRO A 304 -13.31 -12.32 -7.44
CA PRO A 304 -13.85 -13.48 -8.14
C PRO A 304 -14.26 -14.59 -7.18
N TYR A 305 -15.30 -15.35 -7.52
CA TYR A 305 -15.76 -16.51 -6.76
C TYR A 305 -16.54 -17.47 -7.67
N ARG A 306 -16.49 -18.78 -7.37
CA ARG A 306 -17.52 -19.73 -7.86
C ARG A 306 -18.75 -19.65 -6.95
N MET A 307 -18.53 -19.49 -5.66
CA MET A 307 -19.55 -19.21 -4.66
C MET A 307 -18.92 -18.49 -3.47
N PHE A 308 -19.72 -17.77 -2.69
CA PHE A 308 -19.24 -17.21 -1.43
C PHE A 308 -20.26 -17.31 -0.31
N ASP A 309 -19.75 -17.44 0.92
CA ASP A 309 -20.51 -17.26 2.16
C ASP A 309 -20.03 -15.97 2.83
N ILE A 310 -20.95 -15.06 3.14
CA ILE A 310 -20.67 -13.83 3.89
C ILE A 310 -21.37 -13.89 5.24
N ALA A 311 -20.67 -13.45 6.30
CA ALA A 311 -21.22 -13.32 7.63
C ALA A 311 -20.91 -11.95 8.23
N LEU A 312 -21.92 -11.36 8.85
CA LEU A 312 -21.82 -10.10 9.60
C LEU A 312 -22.24 -10.38 11.04
N LYS A 313 -21.34 -10.12 12.00
CA LYS A 313 -21.59 -10.33 13.43
C LYS A 313 -21.67 -9.01 14.16
N ASN A 314 -22.72 -8.79 14.94
CA ASN A 314 -22.81 -7.67 15.84
C ASN A 314 -22.08 -7.99 17.16
N ASN A 315 -20.96 -7.31 17.40
CA ASN A 315 -20.18 -7.40 18.65
C ASN A 315 -20.48 -6.25 19.62
N GLY A 316 -21.43 -5.36 19.29
CA GLY A 316 -21.88 -4.26 20.13
C GLY A 316 -23.00 -4.66 21.08
N SER A 317 -23.49 -3.66 21.83
CA SER A 317 -24.58 -3.81 22.81
C SER A 317 -25.96 -3.42 22.27
N GLU A 318 -26.03 -2.79 21.09
CA GLU A 318 -27.27 -2.31 20.48
C GLU A 318 -27.53 -2.98 19.12
N PRO A 319 -28.80 -3.09 18.67
CA PRO A 319 -29.11 -3.60 17.32
C PRO A 319 -28.49 -2.71 16.22
N LEU A 320 -27.86 -3.34 15.24
CA LEU A 320 -27.32 -2.65 14.06
C LEU A 320 -28.36 -2.67 12.94
N ILE A 321 -28.70 -1.51 12.38
CA ILE A 321 -29.70 -1.33 11.32
C ILE A 321 -29.11 -0.51 10.18
N PHE A 322 -28.90 -1.14 9.03
CA PHE A 322 -28.24 -0.51 7.88
C PHE A 322 -28.61 -1.23 6.58
N LYS A 323 -28.15 -0.68 5.45
CA LYS A 323 -28.25 -1.33 4.14
C LYS A 323 -26.89 -1.92 3.76
N LEU A 324 -26.89 -3.20 3.38
CA LEU A 324 -25.77 -3.87 2.71
C LEU A 324 -26.05 -3.87 1.19
N ILE A 325 -25.04 -3.50 0.40
CA ILE A 325 -25.11 -3.45 -1.06
C ILE A 325 -24.00 -4.34 -1.61
N LEU A 326 -24.39 -5.30 -2.46
CA LEU A 326 -23.49 -6.19 -3.18
C LEU A 326 -23.66 -5.91 -4.67
N VAL A 327 -22.61 -5.45 -5.34
CA VAL A 327 -22.58 -5.34 -6.81
C VAL A 327 -21.78 -6.51 -7.34
N GLN A 328 -22.41 -7.30 -8.20
CA GLN A 328 -21.85 -8.54 -8.74
C GLN A 328 -21.82 -8.47 -10.26
N ARG A 329 -20.82 -9.09 -10.86
CA ARG A 329 -20.66 -9.23 -12.30
C ARG A 329 -20.56 -10.70 -12.67
N ASP A 330 -21.22 -11.09 -13.75
CA ASP A 330 -21.03 -12.42 -14.33
C ASP A 330 -19.65 -12.53 -14.97
N GLU A 331 -18.98 -13.65 -14.71
CA GLU A 331 -17.67 -13.97 -15.26
C GLU A 331 -17.66 -15.40 -15.77
N GLU A 332 -16.85 -15.65 -16.79
CA GLU A 332 -16.73 -16.99 -17.37
C GLU A 332 -16.14 -17.95 -16.33
N PRO A 333 -16.73 -19.15 -16.13
CA PRO A 333 -16.24 -20.13 -15.17
C PRO A 333 -14.75 -20.46 -15.33
N GLU A 334 -14.26 -20.61 -16.56
CA GLU A 334 -12.86 -20.91 -16.86
C GLU A 334 -11.93 -19.79 -16.39
N TRP A 335 -12.37 -18.52 -16.47
CA TRP A 335 -11.59 -17.40 -15.96
C TRP A 335 -11.55 -17.42 -14.43
N ILE A 336 -12.70 -17.64 -13.77
CA ILE A 336 -12.81 -17.72 -12.30
C ILE A 336 -11.89 -18.80 -11.72
N ASP A 337 -11.76 -19.93 -12.43
CA ASP A 337 -10.92 -21.05 -12.05
C ASP A 337 -9.43 -20.72 -12.06
N SER A 338 -9.02 -19.83 -12.98
CA SER A 338 -7.66 -19.33 -13.11
C SER A 338 -7.37 -18.14 -12.18
N ALA A 339 -8.40 -17.42 -11.77
CA ALA A 339 -8.29 -16.21 -10.97
C ALA A 339 -7.94 -16.52 -9.51
N MET A 340 -7.22 -15.59 -8.90
CA MET A 340 -6.97 -15.56 -7.47
C MET A 340 -8.19 -15.06 -6.71
N ARG A 341 -8.21 -15.27 -5.40
CA ARG A 341 -9.23 -14.79 -4.48
C ARG A 341 -8.70 -13.61 -3.69
N PHE A 342 -9.54 -12.60 -3.51
CA PHE A 342 -9.22 -11.45 -2.69
C PHE A 342 -9.20 -11.86 -1.21
N CYS A 343 -8.22 -11.36 -0.47
CA CYS A 343 -8.06 -11.60 0.94
C CYS A 343 -7.86 -10.27 1.69
N CYS A 344 -8.42 -10.20 2.89
CA CYS A 344 -8.31 -9.04 3.75
C CYS A 344 -8.37 -9.50 5.21
N LYS A 345 -7.23 -9.45 5.89
CA LYS A 345 -7.12 -9.89 7.30
C LYS A 345 -6.47 -8.81 8.14
N THR A 346 -6.94 -8.70 9.38
CA THR A 346 -6.41 -7.77 10.36
C THR A 346 -5.70 -8.52 11.47
N HIS A 347 -4.58 -7.97 11.93
CA HIS A 347 -3.97 -8.41 13.17
C HIS A 347 -3.50 -7.21 14.01
N THR A 348 -3.29 -7.47 15.30
CA THR A 348 -2.96 -6.49 16.34
C THR A 348 -1.90 -7.06 17.27
N GLY A 349 -1.37 -6.24 18.17
CA GLY A 349 -0.40 -6.66 19.19
C GLY A 349 1.04 -6.60 18.69
N ASP A 350 1.92 -7.42 19.27
CA ASP A 350 3.36 -7.40 19.04
C ASP A 350 3.83 -8.26 17.85
N GLY A 351 2.91 -8.93 17.14
CA GLY A 351 3.22 -9.79 16.00
C GLY A 351 3.65 -11.23 16.37
N THR A 352 3.68 -11.58 17.66
CA THR A 352 4.14 -12.89 18.13
C THR A 352 3.34 -14.04 17.52
N GLU A 353 2.02 -13.91 17.47
CA GLU A 353 1.14 -14.98 16.97
C GLU A 353 1.28 -15.17 15.46
N GLU A 354 1.49 -14.08 14.71
CA GLU A 354 1.75 -14.12 13.27
C GLU A 354 3.07 -14.83 12.98
N LEU A 355 4.14 -14.47 13.70
CA LEU A 355 5.45 -15.10 13.58
C LEU A 355 5.39 -16.61 13.90
N LYS A 356 4.70 -16.98 14.99
CA LYS A 356 4.50 -18.39 15.37
C LYS A 356 3.73 -19.16 14.30
N LYS A 357 2.61 -18.62 13.79
CA LYS A 357 1.81 -19.24 12.73
C LYS A 357 2.61 -19.43 11.43
N ALA A 358 3.51 -18.50 11.12
CA ALA A 358 4.40 -18.60 9.96
C ALA A 358 5.57 -19.59 10.17
N GLY A 359 5.85 -19.98 11.42
CA GLY A 359 6.99 -20.82 11.78
C GLY A 359 8.32 -20.05 11.79
N LEU A 360 8.29 -18.74 11.97
CA LEU A 360 9.48 -17.90 12.04
C LEU A 360 10.06 -17.89 13.47
N PRO A 361 11.39 -17.93 13.66
CA PRO A 361 11.99 -17.94 14.99
C PRO A 361 11.79 -16.59 15.69
N TYR A 362 10.79 -16.53 16.57
CA TYR A 362 10.39 -15.32 17.30
C TYR A 362 11.56 -14.59 17.99
N THR A 363 12.55 -15.34 18.50
CA THR A 363 13.73 -14.77 19.17
C THR A 363 14.57 -13.84 18.29
N ARG A 364 14.51 -13.97 16.95
CA ARG A 364 15.18 -13.05 16.03
C ARG A 364 14.53 -11.66 16.02
N PHE A 365 13.23 -11.59 16.29
CA PHE A 365 12.39 -10.39 16.19
C PHE A 365 12.21 -9.68 17.55
N GLN A 366 12.96 -10.06 18.57
CA GLN A 366 12.92 -9.43 19.90
C GLN A 366 14.10 -8.49 20.09
N PRO A 367 14.04 -7.51 21.02
CA PRO A 367 15.18 -6.67 21.33
C PRO A 367 16.48 -7.48 21.52
N GLY A 368 17.52 -7.15 20.75
CA GLY A 368 18.80 -7.88 20.72
C GLY A 368 18.87 -9.05 19.72
N GLY A 369 17.74 -9.48 19.16
CA GLY A 369 17.65 -10.34 17.98
C GLY A 369 18.08 -9.60 16.71
N ASP A 370 18.44 -10.36 15.68
CA ASP A 370 19.01 -9.78 14.46
C ASP A 370 17.97 -9.28 13.45
N ARG A 371 16.69 -9.59 13.65
CA ARG A 371 15.55 -9.06 12.88
C ARG A 371 14.81 -7.95 13.61
N TRP A 372 15.20 -7.60 14.84
CA TRP A 372 14.63 -6.44 15.52
C TRP A 372 14.97 -5.16 14.76
N PRO A 373 14.02 -4.21 14.58
CA PRO A 373 12.65 -4.14 15.13
C PRO A 373 11.53 -4.52 14.14
N ASP A 374 11.71 -5.51 13.27
CA ASP A 374 10.68 -5.94 12.32
C ASP A 374 9.38 -6.38 13.03
N TRP A 375 8.26 -5.77 12.64
CA TRP A 375 6.91 -6.17 13.01
C TRP A 375 6.17 -6.71 11.77
N PRO A 376 5.50 -7.87 11.84
CA PRO A 376 4.92 -8.51 10.66
C PRO A 376 3.74 -7.71 10.11
N VAL A 377 3.70 -7.45 8.81
CA VAL A 377 2.56 -6.86 8.09
C VAL A 377 1.69 -7.96 7.48
N LEU A 378 2.31 -8.86 6.72
CA LEU A 378 1.65 -9.99 6.08
C LEU A 378 2.65 -11.13 5.89
N LEU A 379 2.29 -12.32 6.38
CA LEU A 379 3.04 -13.56 6.16
C LEU A 379 2.14 -14.53 5.39
N ALA A 380 2.35 -14.63 4.08
CA ALA A 380 1.49 -15.39 3.18
C ALA A 380 2.27 -16.46 2.40
N LYS A 381 1.67 -17.65 2.29
CA LYS A 381 2.20 -18.78 1.48
C LYS A 381 1.25 -19.10 0.34
N GLY A 382 1.81 -19.34 -0.84
CA GLY A 382 1.14 -19.62 -2.10
C GLY A 382 1.54 -18.63 -3.19
N THR A 383 0.88 -18.71 -4.33
CA THR A 383 1.01 -17.72 -5.42
C THR A 383 0.02 -16.58 -5.18
N GLY A 384 0.48 -15.33 -5.29
CA GLY A 384 -0.36 -14.19 -4.94
C GLY A 384 0.21 -12.82 -5.34
N ARG A 385 -0.49 -11.78 -4.92
CA ARG A 385 -0.06 -10.38 -5.04
C ARG A 385 -0.39 -9.63 -3.75
N PHE A 386 0.59 -8.93 -3.19
CA PHE A 386 0.34 -7.95 -2.13
C PHE A 386 -0.14 -6.64 -2.76
N CYS A 387 -1.28 -6.14 -2.30
CA CYS A 387 -1.98 -4.98 -2.85
C CYS A 387 -2.07 -3.81 -1.86
N GLY A 388 -1.32 -3.88 -0.76
CA GLY A 388 -1.16 -2.79 0.20
C GLY A 388 -1.79 -3.08 1.56
N MET A 389 -1.85 -2.04 2.39
CA MET A 389 -2.30 -2.13 3.76
C MET A 389 -2.93 -0.83 4.26
N ASN A 390 -3.80 -0.97 5.26
CA ASN A 390 -4.16 0.07 6.21
C ASN A 390 -3.39 -0.20 7.51
N LEU A 391 -2.78 0.85 8.07
CA LEU A 391 -2.13 0.83 9.37
C LEU A 391 -2.81 1.87 10.27
N MET A 392 -3.40 1.38 11.36
CA MET A 392 -3.89 2.22 12.44
C MET A 392 -2.90 2.18 13.59
N VAL A 393 -2.52 3.35 14.06
CA VAL A 393 -1.60 3.54 15.18
C VAL A 393 -2.33 4.29 16.28
N GLU A 394 -2.60 3.60 17.39
CA GLU A 394 -3.01 4.24 18.64
C GLU A 394 -1.74 4.70 19.36
N ASN A 395 -1.49 6.01 19.35
CA ASN A 395 -0.33 6.63 19.98
C ASN A 395 -0.79 7.68 20.99
N THR A 396 -0.77 7.36 22.29
CA THR A 396 -1.31 8.26 23.33
C THR A 396 -0.33 8.49 24.46
N TRP A 397 -0.40 9.67 25.08
CA TRP A 397 0.42 10.04 26.24
C TRP A 397 -0.25 11.12 27.09
N LYS A 398 0.18 11.22 28.34
CA LYS A 398 -0.15 12.32 29.26
C LYS A 398 0.69 13.53 28.95
N ALA A 399 0.14 14.72 29.23
CA ALA A 399 0.87 15.96 29.09
C ALA A 399 2.18 15.92 29.91
N PRO A 400 3.33 16.33 29.32
CA PRO A 400 4.59 16.41 30.03
C PRO A 400 4.54 17.49 31.12
N ALA A 401 5.32 17.31 32.18
CA ALA A 401 5.43 18.29 33.26
C ALA A 401 6.10 19.59 32.80
N GLU A 402 7.07 19.48 31.89
CA GLU A 402 7.74 20.60 31.24
C GLU A 402 7.09 20.88 29.89
N GLN A 403 6.84 22.15 29.60
CA GLN A 403 6.34 22.56 28.29
C GLN A 403 7.47 22.57 27.27
N ALA A 404 7.16 22.19 26.04
CA ALA A 404 8.08 22.31 24.93
C ALA A 404 8.49 23.77 24.70
N LYS A 405 9.75 23.97 24.31
CA LYS A 405 10.25 25.30 23.89
C LYS A 405 9.75 25.70 22.50
N SER A 406 9.34 24.73 21.70
CA SER A 406 8.83 24.88 20.33
C SER A 406 7.53 24.09 20.13
N TRP A 407 7.15 23.82 18.88
CA TRP A 407 5.85 23.26 18.46
C TRP A 407 5.42 22.03 19.27
N TRP A 408 4.15 21.99 19.71
CA TRP A 408 3.47 20.99 20.58
C TRP A 408 4.33 20.32 21.66
N TRP A 409 5.27 19.48 21.25
CA TRP A 409 6.10 18.63 22.09
C TRP A 409 7.60 18.80 21.87
N GLY A 410 8.00 19.80 21.10
CA GLY A 410 9.37 20.13 20.73
C GLY A 410 9.80 19.54 19.39
N GLU A 411 10.99 19.92 18.93
CA GLU A 411 11.51 19.60 17.60
C GLU A 411 12.87 18.91 17.73
N MET A 412 13.10 17.86 16.94
CA MET A 412 14.36 17.13 16.88
C MET A 412 14.85 16.71 18.29
N ASP A 413 16.05 17.17 18.69
CA ASP A 413 16.66 16.85 19.99
C ASP A 413 16.08 17.67 21.16
N GLU A 414 15.32 18.75 20.89
CA GLU A 414 14.71 19.62 21.90
C GLU A 414 13.23 19.27 22.14
N LYS A 415 12.94 17.98 22.37
CA LYS A 415 11.58 17.45 22.58
C LYS A 415 11.27 17.10 24.04
N THR A 416 10.07 17.47 24.50
CA THR A 416 9.47 17.04 25.77
C THR A 416 8.72 15.71 25.64
N VAL A 417 8.32 15.35 24.43
CA VAL A 417 7.68 14.06 24.11
C VAL A 417 8.31 13.48 22.85
N ASP A 418 8.90 12.29 22.94
CA ASP A 418 9.35 11.54 21.78
C ASP A 418 8.24 10.62 21.27
N TRP A 419 7.29 11.19 20.53
CA TRP A 419 6.05 10.49 20.17
C TRP A 419 6.03 9.95 18.73
N TRP A 420 6.92 10.40 17.84
CA TRP A 420 6.83 10.06 16.41
C TRP A 420 7.04 8.56 16.16
N TRP A 421 6.01 7.89 15.63
CA TRP A 421 5.98 6.43 15.43
C TRP A 421 6.50 6.00 14.06
N GLY A 422 6.52 6.92 13.09
CA GLY A 422 6.63 6.58 11.67
C GLY A 422 8.03 6.37 11.13
N GLU A 423 9.11 6.44 11.92
CA GLU A 423 10.48 6.18 11.43
C GLU A 423 10.69 4.78 10.82
N GLY A 424 9.81 3.82 11.12
CA GLY A 424 10.04 2.42 10.77
C GLY A 424 9.98 2.10 9.28
N ASP A 425 11.04 1.48 8.73
CA ASP A 425 11.09 1.01 7.35
C ASP A 425 10.19 -0.17 7.07
N GLU A 426 9.53 -0.19 5.91
CA GLU A 426 8.94 -1.41 5.37
C GLU A 426 10.01 -2.33 4.75
N LYS A 427 9.87 -3.64 4.95
CA LYS A 427 10.80 -4.66 4.45
C LYS A 427 10.03 -5.83 3.89
N PHE A 428 10.03 -6.01 2.57
CA PHE A 428 9.27 -7.08 1.91
C PHE A 428 10.18 -8.12 1.28
N PHE A 429 10.03 -9.35 1.74
CA PHE A 429 10.72 -10.53 1.25
C PHE A 429 9.80 -11.35 0.36
N VAL A 430 10.22 -11.59 -0.87
CA VAL A 430 9.47 -12.35 -1.88
C VAL A 430 10.18 -13.67 -2.17
N ASP A 431 9.41 -14.76 -2.20
CA ASP A 431 9.82 -16.09 -2.65
C ASP A 431 11.10 -16.62 -1.97
N GLY A 432 11.22 -16.39 -0.66
CA GLY A 432 12.30 -16.93 0.18
C GLY A 432 13.64 -16.19 0.07
N GLU A 433 13.64 -14.97 -0.50
CA GLU A 433 14.84 -14.13 -0.53
C GLU A 433 15.39 -13.86 0.88
N LYS A 434 16.71 -13.65 0.97
CA LYS A 434 17.40 -13.40 2.25
C LYS A 434 17.68 -11.93 2.51
N PHE A 435 17.54 -11.09 1.50
CA PHE A 435 17.57 -9.64 1.61
C PHE A 435 16.38 -9.12 0.84
N PRO A 436 15.59 -8.19 1.40
CA PRO A 436 14.29 -7.85 0.84
C PRO A 436 14.45 -7.06 -0.46
N SER A 437 13.60 -7.37 -1.43
CA SER A 437 13.48 -6.67 -2.71
C SER A 437 12.80 -5.31 -2.57
N THR A 438 12.19 -5.04 -1.42
CA THR A 438 11.70 -3.74 -0.96
C THR A 438 12.26 -3.45 0.42
N PHE A 439 13.00 -2.36 0.55
CA PHE A 439 13.51 -1.85 1.81
C PHE A 439 13.19 -0.35 1.86
N GLY A 440 12.48 0.08 2.89
CA GLY A 440 11.93 1.41 3.09
C GLY A 440 12.90 2.49 3.52
N THR A 441 12.36 3.61 3.99
CA THR A 441 13.10 4.68 4.71
C THR A 441 12.29 5.29 5.86
N GLY A 442 11.11 4.73 6.15
CA GLY A 442 10.09 5.32 7.02
C GLY A 442 8.69 4.85 6.64
N SER A 443 7.81 4.73 7.62
CA SER A 443 6.41 4.34 7.47
C SER A 443 5.59 5.43 6.79
N GLU A 444 5.91 6.71 7.03
CA GLU A 444 5.35 7.82 6.26
C GLU A 444 5.80 7.82 4.81
N ASP A 445 7.09 7.51 4.60
CA ASP A 445 7.72 7.46 3.29
C ASP A 445 7.13 6.33 2.45
N TYR A 446 6.88 5.16 3.07
CA TYR A 446 6.14 4.06 2.47
C TYR A 446 4.79 4.53 1.93
N VAL A 447 3.99 5.19 2.77
CA VAL A 447 2.66 5.71 2.42
C VAL A 447 2.76 6.78 1.33
N GLY A 448 3.85 7.54 1.34
CA GLY A 448 4.19 8.55 0.33
C GLY A 448 4.07 9.99 0.84
N TYR A 449 3.99 10.20 2.16
CA TYR A 449 4.14 11.53 2.77
C TYR A 449 5.50 11.69 3.43
N ALA A 450 5.79 12.85 4.05
CA ALA A 450 7.12 13.12 4.58
C ALA A 450 7.10 14.02 5.83
N TRP A 451 8.24 14.03 6.53
CA TRP A 451 8.56 14.94 7.63
C TRP A 451 7.61 14.83 8.82
N ALA A 452 7.24 13.60 9.19
CA ALA A 452 6.28 13.30 10.25
C ALA A 452 4.92 14.01 10.15
N ALA A 453 4.63 14.69 9.03
CA ALA A 453 3.61 15.72 8.95
C ALA A 453 3.70 16.75 10.11
N GLU A 454 4.91 17.11 10.54
CA GLU A 454 5.19 18.13 11.55
C GLU A 454 4.34 19.39 11.32
N PRO A 455 3.84 20.00 12.41
CA PRO A 455 2.53 20.61 12.42
C PRO A 455 2.30 21.77 11.43
N PRO A 456 1.03 21.95 11.02
CA PRO A 456 -0.13 21.13 11.41
C PRO A 456 -0.19 19.78 10.65
N HIS A 457 -0.50 18.69 11.37
CA HIS A 457 -0.74 17.38 10.75
C HIS A 457 -1.87 17.49 9.73
N ALA A 458 -1.56 17.16 8.48
CA ALA A 458 -2.52 17.25 7.39
C ALA A 458 -3.17 15.90 7.11
N ALA A 459 -4.50 15.82 7.20
CA ALA A 459 -5.24 14.75 6.54
C ALA A 459 -5.11 14.89 5.02
N PHE A 460 -5.09 13.76 4.30
CA PHE A 460 -5.08 13.76 2.85
C PHE A 460 -5.76 12.51 2.29
N ASP A 461 -6.26 12.63 1.06
CA ASP A 461 -6.67 11.48 0.26
C ASP A 461 -6.10 11.56 -1.15
N SER A 462 -5.92 10.39 -1.74
CA SER A 462 -5.30 10.20 -3.04
C SER A 462 -5.79 8.87 -3.62
N PRO A 463 -5.67 8.62 -4.93
CA PRO A 463 -6.04 7.34 -5.52
C PRO A 463 -5.34 6.15 -4.84
N TYR A 464 -4.11 6.32 -4.36
CA TYR A 464 -3.25 5.24 -3.86
C TYR A 464 -2.87 5.35 -2.38
N ALA A 465 -3.13 6.48 -1.72
CA ALA A 465 -2.74 6.70 -0.34
C ALA A 465 -3.71 7.62 0.41
N VAL A 466 -3.88 7.38 1.70
CA VAL A 466 -4.85 8.09 2.54
C VAL A 466 -4.24 8.29 3.94
N GLN A 467 -4.45 9.47 4.52
CA GLN A 467 -4.36 9.72 5.96
C GLN A 467 -5.69 10.32 6.39
N ASN A 468 -6.61 9.46 6.84
CA ASN A 468 -7.99 9.85 7.15
C ASN A 468 -8.15 10.22 8.62
N GLU A 469 -7.32 9.72 9.53
CA GLU A 469 -7.44 10.05 10.95
C GLU A 469 -6.06 10.45 11.47
N VAL A 470 -5.94 11.62 12.10
CA VAL A 470 -4.74 12.07 12.80
C VAL A 470 -5.11 13.24 13.73
N PRO A 471 -4.77 13.20 15.02
CA PRO A 471 -4.90 14.35 15.90
C PRO A 471 -3.93 15.47 15.47
N ILE A 472 -4.34 16.73 15.65
CA ILE A 472 -3.52 17.89 15.27
C ILE A 472 -2.14 17.89 15.97
N ASP A 473 -2.06 17.31 17.17
CA ASP A 473 -0.86 17.22 18.01
C ASP A 473 -0.26 15.80 18.04
N GLY A 474 -0.78 14.88 17.21
CA GLY A 474 -0.34 13.48 17.14
C GLY A 474 -0.78 12.57 18.30
N ASN A 475 -1.46 13.09 19.33
CA ASN A 475 -1.84 12.34 20.54
C ASN A 475 -3.21 11.68 20.40
N GLY A 476 -3.26 10.45 19.90
CA GLY A 476 -4.49 9.72 19.62
C GLY A 476 -4.33 8.67 18.52
N ILE A 477 -5.35 8.53 17.68
CA ILE A 477 -5.36 7.53 16.61
C ILE A 477 -4.92 8.16 15.29
N THR A 478 -3.88 7.60 14.70
CA THR A 478 -3.49 7.87 13.31
C THR A 478 -3.88 6.70 12.42
N SER A 479 -4.57 6.97 11.32
CA SER A 479 -4.97 5.97 10.31
C SER A 479 -4.39 6.35 8.96
N VAL A 480 -3.53 5.48 8.43
CA VAL A 480 -2.90 5.65 7.12
C VAL A 480 -3.12 4.41 6.25
N SER A 481 -3.20 4.61 4.94
CA SER A 481 -3.33 3.52 3.98
C SER A 481 -2.46 3.75 2.77
N ARG A 482 -1.90 2.66 2.23
CA ARG A 482 -1.32 2.61 0.89
C ARG A 482 -1.89 1.43 0.13
N PHE A 483 -2.34 1.71 -1.09
CA PHE A 483 -2.90 0.73 -2.01
C PHE A 483 -1.95 0.54 -3.19
N HIS A 484 -1.41 -0.66 -3.34
CA HIS A 484 -0.59 -1.03 -4.47
C HIS A 484 -1.46 -1.58 -5.60
N ILE A 485 -1.70 -0.77 -6.64
CA ILE A 485 -2.46 -1.17 -7.83
C ILE A 485 -1.49 -1.53 -8.95
N CYS A 486 -0.92 -0.55 -9.65
CA CYS A 486 0.06 -0.81 -10.70
C CYS A 486 1.40 -1.31 -10.14
N ASP A 487 1.76 -0.90 -8.92
CA ASP A 487 2.98 -1.29 -8.22
C ASP A 487 2.76 -2.39 -7.17
N ASN A 488 1.78 -3.27 -7.40
CA ASN A 488 1.56 -4.47 -6.59
C ASN A 488 2.80 -5.39 -6.59
N ILE A 489 2.92 -6.21 -5.54
CA ILE A 489 4.08 -7.08 -5.34
C ILE A 489 3.68 -8.52 -5.58
N PRO A 490 3.97 -9.09 -6.77
CA PRO A 490 3.69 -10.49 -7.06
C PRO A 490 4.65 -11.42 -6.33
N PHE A 491 4.15 -12.59 -5.95
CA PHE A 491 4.92 -13.67 -5.37
C PHE A 491 4.41 -15.02 -5.86
N GLN A 492 5.32 -15.99 -6.06
CA GLN A 492 5.00 -17.30 -6.60
C GLN A 492 4.75 -18.34 -5.50
N ASN A 493 5.47 -18.23 -4.38
CA ASN A 493 5.51 -19.20 -3.31
C ASN A 493 5.26 -18.58 -1.93
N GLU A 494 5.84 -17.41 -1.66
CA GLU A 494 5.76 -16.79 -0.34
C GLU A 494 5.95 -15.28 -0.38
N PHE A 495 5.24 -14.57 0.49
CA PHE A 495 5.45 -13.17 0.80
C PHE A 495 5.60 -13.01 2.31
N GLN A 496 6.70 -12.38 2.74
CA GLN A 496 6.89 -11.96 4.12
C GLN A 496 7.12 -10.45 4.14
N GLY A 497 6.07 -9.70 4.46
CA GLY A 497 6.14 -8.26 4.64
C GLY A 497 6.27 -7.89 6.11
N PHE A 498 7.18 -6.97 6.40
CA PHE A 498 7.41 -6.40 7.71
C PHE A 498 7.43 -4.87 7.63
N ILE A 499 7.21 -4.22 8.76
CA ILE A 499 7.48 -2.80 8.98
C ILE A 499 8.16 -2.66 10.33
N GLU A 500 9.17 -1.80 10.44
CA GLU A 500 9.84 -1.60 11.71
C GLU A 500 8.94 -0.89 12.73
N LYS A 501 9.05 -1.33 13.98
CA LYS A 501 8.33 -0.74 15.10
C LYS A 501 9.31 -0.39 16.21
N TYR A 502 9.88 0.81 16.13
CA TYR A 502 10.85 1.31 17.11
C TYR A 502 10.23 1.56 18.48
N LYS A 503 8.96 1.98 18.54
CA LYS A 503 8.25 2.21 19.80
C LYS A 503 7.61 0.92 20.29
N GLY A 504 8.02 0.47 21.47
CA GLY A 504 7.33 -0.58 22.21
C GLY A 504 5.87 -0.18 22.53
N GLU A 505 5.05 -1.15 22.93
CA GLU A 505 3.65 -0.88 23.28
C GLU A 505 3.51 0.17 24.37
N ARG A 506 4.43 0.20 25.34
CA ARG A 506 4.67 1.32 26.24
C ARG A 506 6.06 1.88 25.94
N TRP A 507 6.14 3.15 25.58
CA TRP A 507 7.39 3.77 25.13
C TRP A 507 7.91 4.88 26.08
N ASP A 508 7.09 5.40 26.99
CA ASP A 508 7.53 6.29 28.07
C ASP A 508 6.67 6.08 29.33
N GLU A 509 7.28 5.60 30.42
CA GLU A 509 6.56 5.36 31.68
C GLU A 509 6.08 6.64 32.36
N ARG A 510 6.84 7.74 32.26
CA ARG A 510 6.54 9.02 32.92
C ARG A 510 5.32 9.66 32.29
N LEU A 511 5.20 9.54 30.98
CA LEU A 511 4.09 10.08 30.19
C LEU A 511 2.95 9.07 30.05
N ASP A 512 3.09 7.83 30.53
CA ASP A 512 2.16 6.73 30.23
C ASP A 512 1.96 6.59 28.70
N GLY A 513 3.07 6.76 27.96
CA GLY A 513 3.13 6.76 26.51
C GLY A 513 2.91 5.36 25.94
N VAL A 514 1.93 5.23 25.05
CA VAL A 514 1.51 3.96 24.44
C VAL A 514 1.60 4.05 22.92
N CYS A 515 2.02 2.97 22.25
CA CYS A 515 2.02 2.86 20.78
C CYS A 515 1.57 1.45 20.33
N ARG A 516 0.31 1.33 19.89
CA ARG A 516 -0.26 0.05 19.41
C ARG A 516 -0.54 0.11 17.92
N TYR A 517 -0.13 -0.94 17.22
CA TYR A 517 -0.34 -1.09 15.78
C TYR A 517 -1.49 -2.06 15.54
N GLU A 518 -2.32 -1.73 14.57
CA GLU A 518 -3.31 -2.60 13.97
C GLU A 518 -3.14 -2.51 12.46
N CYS A 519 -2.85 -3.65 11.82
CA CYS A 519 -2.61 -3.71 10.37
C CYS A 519 -3.70 -4.53 9.71
N THR A 520 -4.27 -3.98 8.63
CA THR A 520 -5.16 -4.68 7.71
C THR A 520 -4.48 -4.77 6.35
N SER A 521 -4.08 -5.97 5.94
CA SER A 521 -3.48 -6.19 4.63
C SER A 521 -4.51 -6.55 3.56
N TYR A 522 -4.35 -6.00 2.36
CA TYR A 522 -5.14 -6.30 1.17
C TYR A 522 -4.27 -7.05 0.16
N TYR A 523 -4.70 -8.23 -0.27
CA TYR A 523 -3.89 -9.08 -1.14
C TYR A 523 -4.77 -10.08 -1.90
N TYR A 524 -4.20 -10.70 -2.92
CA TYR A 524 -4.82 -11.81 -3.64
C TYR A 524 -3.99 -13.08 -3.47
N LEU A 525 -4.66 -14.22 -3.27
CA LEU A 525 -4.04 -15.54 -3.24
C LEU A 525 -4.75 -16.50 -4.17
N LYS A 526 -3.99 -17.32 -4.86
CA LYS A 526 -4.53 -18.46 -5.58
C LYS A 526 -5.09 -19.47 -4.58
N ASP A 527 -6.32 -19.93 -4.82
CA ASP A 527 -6.95 -20.97 -3.99
C ASP A 527 -6.05 -22.22 -3.94
N ARG A 528 -5.75 -22.66 -2.71
CA ARG A 528 -4.91 -23.83 -2.43
C ARG A 528 -5.54 -25.14 -2.92
N LYS A 529 -6.87 -25.18 -3.11
CA LYS A 529 -7.59 -26.41 -3.50
C LYS A 529 -7.46 -26.76 -4.99
N ASN A 530 -7.00 -25.84 -5.84
CA ASN A 530 -6.85 -26.09 -7.28
C ASN A 530 -5.45 -26.61 -7.68
N GLY A 531 -4.60 -26.97 -6.71
CA GLY A 531 -3.16 -27.17 -6.94
C GLY A 531 -2.54 -28.47 -6.47
N GLU A 532 -3.31 -29.49 -6.05
CA GLU A 532 -2.79 -30.84 -5.78
C GLU A 532 -3.96 -31.85 -5.83
N LYS A 533 -4.11 -32.49 -6.98
CA LYS A 533 -4.74 -33.81 -7.14
C LYS A 533 -3.89 -34.64 -8.08
#